data_AF-A0A968NPZ2-F1
#
_entry.id   AF-A0A968NPZ2-F1
#
_cell.length_a   1.000
_cell.length_b   1.000
_cell.length_c   1.000
_cell.angle_alpha   90.00
_cell.angle_beta   90.00
_cell.angle_gamma   90.00
#
_symmetry.space_group_name_H-M   'P 1'
#
loop_
_entity.id
_entity.type
_entity.pdbx_description
1 polymer ?
#
loop_
_entity_poly.entity_id
_entity_poly.type
_entity_poly.pdbx_seq_one_letter_code
_entity_poly.pdbx_strand_id
1 'polypeptide(L)'
;MIDHNLIEEFCCMAVVNLFATPVTLVESEGTFLEFRFTLDAPPPPEGITVTVAGNVPQSLTQLDLFALEFTGGSGAPVGDTDFSGFSFTITSQTATVRAPILLMASPKHRRP
;
A
#
# COMPACT_ATOMS: atom_id res chain seq x y z
N MET A 1 11.41 43.45 -10.54
CA MET A 1 11.18 42.66 -9.31
C MET A 1 10.63 41.33 -9.79
N ILE A 2 11.54 40.38 -10.06
CA ILE A 2 11.15 39.02 -10.42
C ILE A 2 10.81 38.36 -9.10
N ASP A 3 9.59 37.87 -8.99
CA ASP A 3 9.13 37.14 -7.83
C ASP A 3 10.02 35.90 -7.67
N HIS A 4 10.80 35.83 -6.60
CA HIS A 4 11.72 34.72 -6.32
C HIS A 4 11.00 33.45 -5.83
N ASN A 5 9.67 33.39 -5.93
CA ASN A 5 8.85 32.31 -5.35
C ASN A 5 8.34 31.26 -6.36
N LEU A 6 9.08 31.00 -7.45
CA LEU A 6 8.62 30.13 -8.54
C LEU A 6 9.55 28.95 -8.86
N ILE A 7 10.28 28.42 -7.86
CA ILE A 7 11.09 27.19 -8.03
C ILE A 7 11.03 26.18 -6.87
N GLU A 8 10.07 26.24 -5.95
CA GLU A 8 10.08 25.38 -4.73
C GLU A 8 9.22 24.10 -4.77
N GLU A 9 8.54 23.69 -5.86
CA GLU A 9 7.59 22.54 -5.74
C GLU A 9 7.60 21.47 -6.83
N PHE A 10 8.59 21.43 -7.74
CA PHE A 10 8.64 20.36 -8.76
C PHE A 10 10.00 19.72 -9.02
N CYS A 11 11.02 20.01 -8.22
CA CYS A 11 12.26 19.25 -8.30
C CYS A 11 12.24 18.19 -7.21
N CYS A 12 12.28 16.91 -7.52
CA CYS A 12 12.58 16.25 -8.78
C CYS A 12 11.78 14.93 -8.78
N MET A 13 11.71 14.22 -9.91
CA MET A 13 11.02 12.92 -10.01
C MET A 13 11.32 12.06 -8.77
N ALA A 14 10.32 11.86 -7.91
CA ALA A 14 10.55 11.17 -6.65
C ALA A 14 10.84 9.70 -6.89
N VAL A 15 11.84 9.18 -6.18
CA VAL A 15 12.16 7.76 -6.14
C VAL A 15 11.27 7.10 -5.09
N VAL A 16 10.55 6.05 -5.51
CA VAL A 16 9.75 5.23 -4.61
C VAL A 16 10.61 4.08 -4.08
N ASN A 17 10.79 4.01 -2.76
CA ASN A 17 11.32 2.83 -2.09
C ASN A 17 10.18 2.01 -1.49
N LEU A 18 10.16 0.70 -1.75
CA LEU A 18 9.17 -0.24 -1.22
C LEU A 18 9.83 -1.20 -0.23
N PHE A 19 9.21 -1.37 0.94
CA PHE A 19 9.54 -2.39 1.94
C PHE A 19 8.32 -3.26 2.19
N ALA A 20 8.49 -4.59 2.25
CA ALA A 20 7.45 -5.53 2.62
C ALA A 20 7.89 -6.33 3.85
N THR A 21 7.14 -6.25 4.95
CA THR A 21 7.48 -6.91 6.21
C THR A 21 6.24 -7.38 6.96
N PRO A 22 6.32 -8.47 7.74
CA PRO A 22 7.45 -9.37 7.91
C PRO A 22 7.58 -10.37 6.74
N VAL A 23 8.67 -11.14 6.71
CA VAL A 23 8.89 -12.21 5.71
C VAL A 23 8.14 -13.51 6.04
N THR A 24 7.51 -13.59 7.21
CA THR A 24 6.72 -14.75 7.67
C THR A 24 5.49 -14.25 8.39
N LEU A 25 4.32 -14.78 7.99
CA LEU A 25 3.04 -14.50 8.61
C LEU A 25 2.58 -15.76 9.35
N VAL A 26 1.99 -15.56 10.53
CA VAL A 26 1.53 -16.63 11.41
C VAL A 26 0.07 -16.38 11.75
N GLU A 27 -0.82 -17.23 11.24
CA GLU A 27 -2.26 -17.11 11.45
C GLU A 27 -2.63 -17.09 12.92
N SER A 28 -2.10 -18.01 13.74
CA SER A 28 -2.43 -18.08 15.17
C SER A 28 -2.04 -16.82 15.97
N GLU A 29 -1.16 -15.98 15.42
CA GLU A 29 -0.71 -14.73 16.03
C GLU A 29 -1.39 -13.49 15.42
N GLY A 30 -2.20 -13.66 14.36
CA GLY A 30 -2.87 -12.55 13.68
C GLY A 30 -1.90 -11.53 13.08
N THR A 31 -0.75 -11.99 12.59
CA THR A 31 0.30 -11.11 12.03
C THR A 31 -0.21 -10.29 10.83
N PHE A 32 0.33 -9.10 10.65
CA PHE A 32 0.04 -8.23 9.51
C PHE A 32 1.17 -8.26 8.50
N LEU A 33 0.84 -8.27 7.20
CA LEU A 33 1.76 -7.89 6.15
C LEU A 33 1.64 -6.38 5.91
N GLU A 34 2.76 -5.66 5.99
CA GLU A 34 2.85 -4.24 5.69
C GLU A 34 3.71 -4.02 4.44
N PHE A 35 3.13 -3.32 3.46
CA PHE A 35 3.83 -2.66 2.36
C PHE A 35 4.03 -1.19 2.76
N ARG A 36 5.28 -0.78 2.93
CA ARG A 36 5.64 0.61 3.24
C ARG A 36 6.36 1.24 2.06
N PHE A 37 5.87 2.40 1.64
CA PHE A 37 6.45 3.23 0.60
C PHE A 37 7.07 4.48 1.22
N THR A 38 8.25 4.86 0.74
CA THR A 38 8.90 6.12 1.11
C THR A 38 9.39 6.83 -0.14
N LEU A 39 9.18 8.14 -0.19
CA LEU A 39 9.64 9.02 -1.26
C LEU A 39 10.85 9.83 -0.78
N ASP A 40 11.84 10.02 -1.65
CA ASP A 40 13.02 10.86 -1.38
C ASP A 40 12.77 12.36 -1.61
N ALA A 41 11.71 12.69 -2.35
CA ALA A 41 11.21 14.04 -2.59
C ALA A 41 9.67 14.07 -2.46
N PRO A 42 9.04 15.24 -2.22
CA PRO A 42 7.59 15.36 -2.17
C PRO A 42 6.91 14.80 -3.43
N PRO A 43 5.77 14.11 -3.30
CA PRO A 43 5.00 13.70 -4.48
C PRO A 43 4.43 14.94 -5.18
N PRO A 44 4.18 14.87 -6.50
CA PRO A 44 3.45 15.92 -7.20
C PRO A 44 2.00 16.01 -6.67
N PRO A 45 1.27 17.12 -6.92
CA PRO A 45 -0.08 17.33 -6.40
C PRO A 45 -1.09 16.21 -6.74
N GLU A 46 -0.94 15.58 -7.90
CA GLU A 46 -1.75 14.44 -8.35
C GLU A 46 -1.35 13.10 -7.70
N GLY A 47 -0.24 13.06 -6.97
CA GLY A 47 0.32 11.86 -6.36
C GLY A 47 1.08 10.97 -7.34
N ILE A 48 1.61 9.86 -6.82
CA ILE A 48 2.33 8.84 -7.59
C ILE A 48 1.56 7.53 -7.47
N THR A 49 0.98 7.06 -8.57
CA THR A 49 0.37 5.72 -8.61
C THR A 49 1.45 4.67 -8.82
N VAL A 50 1.56 3.76 -7.87
CA VAL A 50 2.45 2.60 -7.95
C VAL A 50 1.65 1.33 -8.12
N THR A 51 2.18 0.38 -8.89
CA THR A 51 1.63 -0.96 -9.03
C THR A 51 2.63 -1.95 -8.45
N VAL A 52 2.21 -2.70 -7.43
CA VAL A 52 2.95 -3.82 -6.86
C VAL A 52 2.41 -5.09 -7.50
N ALA A 53 3.26 -5.83 -8.21
CA ALA A 53 2.88 -7.07 -8.90
C ALA A 53 3.46 -8.30 -8.18
N GLY A 54 2.61 -9.27 -7.88
CA GLY A 54 3.02 -10.60 -7.46
C GLY A 54 3.15 -11.54 -8.66
N ASN A 55 3.93 -12.62 -8.50
CA ASN A 55 4.08 -13.66 -9.52
C ASN A 55 3.31 -14.95 -9.19
N VAL A 56 2.52 -14.94 -8.11
CA VAL A 56 1.69 -16.07 -7.68
C VAL A 56 0.23 -15.61 -7.72
N PRO A 57 -0.60 -16.18 -8.62
CA PRO A 57 -2.02 -15.85 -8.67
C PRO A 57 -2.69 -16.04 -7.32
N GLN A 58 -3.63 -15.15 -6.98
CA GLN A 58 -4.40 -15.17 -5.74
C GLN A 58 -3.58 -15.04 -4.45
N SER A 59 -2.29 -14.68 -4.49
CA SER A 59 -1.46 -14.61 -3.27
C SER A 59 -2.01 -13.65 -2.21
N LEU A 60 -2.66 -12.55 -2.61
CA LEU A 60 -3.23 -11.59 -1.66
C LEU A 60 -4.51 -12.12 -0.98
N THR A 61 -5.13 -13.18 -1.49
CA THR A 61 -6.33 -13.80 -0.87
C THR A 61 -6.03 -14.54 0.44
N GLN A 62 -4.74 -14.72 0.76
CA GLN A 62 -4.30 -15.20 2.08
C GLN A 62 -4.43 -14.12 3.16
N LEU A 63 -4.71 -12.87 2.80
CA LEU A 63 -4.89 -11.74 3.70
C LEU A 63 -6.38 -11.41 3.85
N ASP A 64 -6.76 -10.81 4.97
CA ASP A 64 -8.10 -10.25 5.14
C ASP A 64 -8.20 -8.89 4.43
N LEU A 65 -8.60 -8.94 3.16
CA LEU A 65 -8.75 -7.76 2.31
C LEU A 65 -9.90 -6.83 2.73
N PHE A 66 -10.79 -7.27 3.63
CA PHE A 66 -11.85 -6.42 4.20
C PHE A 66 -11.38 -5.65 5.43
N ALA A 67 -10.22 -6.02 5.99
CA ALA A 67 -9.57 -5.38 7.13
C ALA A 67 -8.31 -4.61 6.73
N LEU A 68 -8.23 -4.13 5.49
CA LEU A 68 -7.14 -3.31 4.99
C LEU A 68 -7.01 -2.00 5.78
N GLU A 69 -5.79 -1.68 6.18
CA GLU A 69 -5.42 -0.38 6.74
C GLU A 69 -4.42 0.29 5.79
N PHE A 70 -4.62 1.57 5.49
CA PHE A 70 -3.71 2.33 4.64
C PHE A 70 -3.60 3.79 5.07
N THR A 71 -2.43 4.38 4.84
CA THR A 71 -2.14 5.80 5.11
C THR A 71 -1.28 6.40 4.00
N GLY A 72 -1.28 7.73 3.88
CA GLY A 72 -0.39 8.44 2.96
C GLY A 72 -0.73 8.31 1.48
N GLY A 73 -1.96 7.91 1.14
CA GLY A 73 -2.43 7.82 -0.23
C GLY A 73 -3.88 8.28 -0.41
N SER A 74 -4.28 8.46 -1.66
CA SER A 74 -5.63 8.87 -2.04
C SER A 74 -6.52 7.66 -2.32
N GLY A 75 -7.24 7.20 -1.29
CA GLY A 75 -8.19 6.10 -1.40
C GLY A 75 -7.59 4.72 -1.10
N ALA A 76 -8.44 3.68 -1.16
CA ALA A 76 -8.03 2.32 -0.87
C ALA A 76 -7.20 1.71 -2.02
N PRO A 77 -6.27 0.77 -1.71
CA PRO A 77 -5.58 -0.02 -2.74
C PRO A 77 -6.57 -0.77 -3.63
N VAL A 78 -6.27 -0.84 -4.93
CA VAL A 78 -7.10 -1.53 -5.91
C VAL A 78 -6.38 -2.78 -6.39
N GLY A 79 -6.92 -3.96 -6.09
CA GLY A 79 -6.38 -5.24 -6.56
C GLY A 79 -6.43 -5.38 -8.08
N ASP A 80 -5.48 -6.12 -8.64
CA ASP A 80 -5.54 -6.54 -10.04
C ASP A 80 -6.56 -7.67 -10.27
N THR A 81 -6.64 -8.16 -11.51
CA THR A 81 -7.68 -9.13 -11.92
C THR A 81 -7.53 -10.51 -11.28
N ASP A 82 -6.33 -10.89 -10.85
CA ASP A 82 -6.05 -12.21 -10.27
C ASP A 82 -5.61 -12.15 -8.81
N PHE A 83 -5.78 -11.00 -8.15
CA PHE A 83 -5.41 -10.76 -6.76
C PHE A 83 -3.98 -11.18 -6.42
N SER A 84 -3.06 -11.04 -7.37
CA SER A 84 -1.62 -11.24 -7.16
C SER A 84 -0.91 -9.93 -6.83
N GLY A 85 -1.49 -8.80 -7.24
CA GLY A 85 -0.96 -7.45 -7.03
C GLY A 85 -2.05 -6.42 -6.76
N PHE A 86 -1.62 -5.18 -6.59
CA PHE A 86 -2.50 -4.03 -6.40
C PHE A 86 -1.86 -2.73 -6.89
N SER A 87 -2.70 -1.72 -7.13
CA SER A 87 -2.27 -0.33 -7.34
C SER A 87 -2.64 0.55 -6.16
N PHE A 88 -1.79 1.53 -5.85
CA PHE A 88 -2.01 2.49 -4.77
C PHE A 88 -1.47 3.86 -5.17
N THR A 89 -2.24 4.92 -4.97
CA THR A 89 -1.83 6.29 -5.27
C THR A 89 -1.28 6.95 -4.01
N ILE A 90 0.04 7.20 -4.00
CA ILE A 90 0.78 7.80 -2.88
C ILE A 90 0.71 9.32 -2.98
N THR A 91 0.29 9.97 -1.91
CA THR A 91 0.17 11.44 -1.83
C THR A 91 0.98 12.05 -0.68
N SER A 92 1.71 11.22 0.07
CA SER A 92 2.56 11.63 1.19
C SER A 92 3.97 11.07 1.06
N GLN A 93 4.93 11.71 1.71
CA GLN A 93 6.34 11.27 1.77
C GLN A 93 6.50 9.82 2.27
N THR A 94 5.58 9.36 3.10
CA THR A 94 5.48 7.99 3.59
C THR A 94 4.04 7.51 3.44
N ALA A 95 3.89 6.31 2.90
CA ALA A 95 2.62 5.64 2.68
C ALA A 95 2.69 4.20 3.18
N THR A 96 1.59 3.68 3.70
CA THR A 96 1.49 2.29 4.12
C THR A 96 0.21 1.65 3.59
N VAL A 97 0.32 0.37 3.25
CA VAL A 97 -0.81 -0.53 3.00
C VAL A 97 -0.53 -1.79 3.80
N ARG A 98 -1.40 -2.14 4.72
CA ARG A 98 -1.25 -3.37 5.51
C ARG A 98 -2.54 -4.14 5.64
N ALA A 99 -2.43 -5.45 5.70
CA ALA A 99 -3.54 -6.35 5.90
C ALA A 99 -3.16 -7.45 6.90
N PRO A 100 -4.07 -7.87 7.78
CA PRO A 100 -3.84 -9.05 8.60
C PRO A 100 -3.88 -10.31 7.74
N ILE A 101 -3.15 -11.35 8.16
CA ILE A 101 -3.31 -12.70 7.61
C ILE A 101 -4.75 -13.18 7.86
N LEU A 102 -5.36 -13.81 6.85
CA LEU A 102 -6.71 -14.31 6.93
C LEU A 102 -6.78 -15.48 7.91
N LEU A 103 -7.50 -15.30 9.03
CA LEU A 103 -7.69 -16.37 10.00
C LEU A 103 -8.69 -17.39 9.47
N MET A 104 -8.23 -18.59 9.13
CA MET A 104 -9.10 -19.69 8.70
C MET A 104 -10.15 -20.10 9.74
N ALA A 105 -10.01 -19.65 10.99
CA ALA A 105 -10.91 -19.96 12.11
C ALA A 105 -11.84 -18.82 12.56
N SER A 106 -11.93 -17.67 11.85
CA SER A 106 -12.80 -16.58 12.31
C SER A 106 -14.30 -16.95 12.20
N PRO A 107 -15.06 -17.03 13.31
CA PRO A 107 -16.50 -17.32 13.26
C PRO A 107 -17.32 -16.14 12.73
N LYS A 108 -16.69 -14.99 12.44
CA LYS A 108 -17.37 -13.72 12.15
C LYS A 108 -18.09 -13.66 10.79
N HIS A 109 -18.17 -14.76 10.05
CA HIS A 109 -19.06 -14.88 8.89
C HIS A 109 -20.13 -15.98 8.98
N ARG A 110 -20.35 -16.59 10.16
CA ARG A 110 -21.63 -17.29 10.42
C ARG A 110 -22.68 -16.25 10.78
N ARG A 111 -23.26 -15.60 9.77
CA ARG A 111 -24.57 -14.96 9.96
C ARG A 111 -25.60 -16.05 10.28
N PRO A 112 -26.57 -15.79 11.19
CA PRO A 112 -27.66 -16.72 11.47
C PRO A 112 -28.47 -17.03 10.21
#